data_AF-Q1QFE3-F1
#
_entry.id   AF-Q1QFE3-F1
#
_cell.length_a   1.000
_cell.length_b   1.000
_cell.length_c   1.000
_cell.angle_alpha   90.00
_cell.angle_beta   90.00
_cell.angle_gamma   90.00
#
_symmetry.space_group_name_H-M   'P 1'
#
loop_
_entity.id
_entity.type
_entity.pdbx_description
1 polymer ?
#
loop_
_entity_poly.entity_id
_entity_poly.type
_entity_poly.pdbx_seq_one_letter_code
_entity_poly.pdbx_strand_id
1 'polypeptide(L)'
;MTGYIVKIGFWLRAYHSVSIEAESDAEAIEKAKAAAKSAMDSTAQPEHIDVDERREGIIAFIDRITPGGREVVIEDVAFDDDRIHPA
;
A
#
# COMPACT_ATOMS: atom_id res chain seq x y z
N MET A 1 -27.25 8.90 -20.27
CA MET A 1 -26.32 8.89 -19.12
C MET A 1 -25.11 8.06 -19.53
N THR A 2 -23.90 8.62 -19.42
CA THR A 2 -22.66 7.92 -19.82
C THR A 2 -22.14 7.14 -18.63
N GLY A 3 -21.84 5.84 -18.82
CA GLY A 3 -21.28 4.98 -17.78
C GLY A 3 -19.76 5.02 -17.78
N TYR A 4 -19.16 4.85 -16.60
CA TYR A 4 -17.71 4.77 -16.42
C TYR A 4 -17.35 3.61 -15.50
N ILE A 5 -16.19 3.02 -15.73
CA ILE A 5 -15.57 2.03 -14.84
C ILE A 5 -14.34 2.69 -14.24
N VAL A 6 -14.27 2.72 -12.91
CA VAL A 6 -13.15 3.30 -12.17
C VAL A 6 -12.47 2.19 -11.39
N LYS A 7 -11.15 2.07 -11.53
CA LYS A 7 -10.34 1.19 -10.68
C LYS A 7 -9.46 2.02 -9.77
N ILE A 8 -9.55 1.76 -8.47
CA ILE A 8 -8.82 2.47 -7.42
C ILE A 8 -7.83 1.50 -6.78
N GLY A 9 -6.56 1.91 -6.70
CA GLY A 9 -5.55 1.32 -5.84
C GLY A 9 -5.46 2.14 -4.55
N PHE A 10 -5.42 1.47 -3.41
CA PHE A 10 -5.26 2.11 -2.10
C PHE A 10 -4.27 1.29 -1.27
N TRP A 11 -3.62 1.94 -0.31
CA TRP A 11 -2.66 1.28 0.57
C TRP A 11 -3.36 0.69 1.79
N LEU A 12 -2.96 -0.51 2.16
CA LEU A 12 -3.34 -1.19 3.40
C LEU A 12 -2.10 -1.36 4.28
N ARG A 13 -2.29 -1.39 5.59
CA ARG A 13 -1.20 -1.73 6.50
C ARG A 13 -1.04 -3.24 6.56
N ALA A 14 0.19 -3.69 6.39
CA ALA A 14 0.59 -5.07 6.50
C ALA A 14 1.54 -5.24 7.70
N TYR A 15 1.38 -6.34 8.42
CA TYR A 15 2.14 -6.64 9.61
C TYR A 15 2.86 -7.98 9.46
N HIS A 16 4.07 -8.04 10.00
CA HIS A 16 4.87 -9.25 10.08
C HIS A 16 5.64 -9.22 11.40
N SER A 17 5.49 -10.27 12.21
CA SER A 17 6.16 -10.38 13.50
C SER A 17 7.49 -11.11 13.36
N VAL A 18 8.53 -10.61 14.03
CA VAL A 18 9.83 -11.31 14.14
C VAL A 18 10.27 -11.33 15.60
N SER A 19 10.77 -12.48 16.04
CA SER A 19 11.36 -12.60 17.38
C SER A 19 12.85 -12.28 17.31
N ILE A 20 13.32 -11.41 18.21
CA ILE A 20 14.74 -11.06 18.33
C ILE A 20 15.19 -11.23 19.77
N GLU A 21 16.45 -11.62 19.96
CA GLU A 21 17.11 -11.68 21.26
C GLU A 21 18.16 -10.57 21.36
N ALA A 22 18.21 -9.89 22.51
CA ALA A 22 19.13 -8.80 22.77
C ALA A 22 19.46 -8.73 24.27
N GLU A 23 20.65 -8.22 24.61
CA GLU A 23 21.13 -8.06 25.99
C GLU A 23 20.78 -6.68 26.58
N SER A 24 20.29 -5.75 25.74
CA SER A 24 19.83 -4.42 26.15
C SER A 24 18.80 -3.84 25.18
N ASP A 25 18.04 -2.84 25.64
CA ASP A 25 17.06 -2.13 24.81
C ASP A 25 17.70 -1.44 23.60
N ALA A 26 18.89 -0.83 23.79
CA ALA A 26 19.62 -0.18 22.71
C ALA A 26 20.02 -1.19 21.62
N GLU A 27 20.48 -2.38 22.03
CA GLU A 27 20.79 -3.45 21.10
C GLU A 27 19.53 -4.02 20.43
N ALA A 28 18.43 -4.16 21.16
CA ALA A 28 17.15 -4.62 20.62
C ALA A 28 16.65 -3.70 19.50
N ILE A 29 16.77 -2.37 19.69
CA ILE A 29 16.40 -1.38 18.67
C ILE A 29 17.23 -1.54 17.39
N GLU A 30 18.55 -1.68 17.52
CA GLU A 30 19.42 -1.84 16.35
C GLU A 30 19.17 -3.17 15.62
N LYS A 31 18.97 -4.27 16.37
CA LYS A 31 18.58 -5.57 15.80
C LYS A 31 17.22 -5.52 15.14
N ALA A 32 16.23 -4.84 15.72
CA ALA A 32 14.90 -4.67 15.14
C ALA A 32 14.96 -3.91 13.82
N LYS A 33 15.75 -2.82 13.74
CA LYS A 33 15.96 -2.07 12.48
C LYS A 33 16.59 -2.95 11.40
N ALA A 34 17.61 -3.73 11.76
CA ALA A 34 18.25 -4.65 10.82
C ALA A 34 17.27 -5.73 10.32
N ALA A 35 16.49 -6.33 11.21
CA ALA A 35 15.48 -7.31 10.87
C ALA A 35 14.37 -6.72 9.98
N ALA A 36 13.90 -5.51 10.29
CA ALA A 36 12.92 -4.79 9.48
C ALA A 36 13.44 -4.55 8.06
N LYS A 37 14.71 -4.13 7.91
CA LYS A 37 15.33 -3.95 6.60
C LYS A 37 15.39 -5.25 5.80
N SER A 38 15.81 -6.35 6.44
CA SER A 38 15.81 -7.67 5.78
C SER A 38 14.41 -8.15 5.41
N ALA A 39 13.39 -7.80 6.19
CA ALA A 39 12.00 -8.16 5.88
C ALA A 39 11.47 -7.44 4.62
N MET A 40 12.00 -6.26 4.28
CA MET A 40 11.58 -5.54 3.07
C MET A 40 11.98 -6.24 1.77
N ASP A 41 13.01 -7.10 1.81
CA ASP A 41 13.41 -7.91 0.66
C ASP A 41 12.54 -9.17 0.48
N SER A 42 11.67 -9.45 1.44
CA SER A 42 10.77 -10.61 1.40
C SER A 42 9.58 -10.36 0.47
N THR A 43 9.25 -11.37 -0.33
CA THR A 43 8.01 -11.41 -1.12
C THR A 43 6.93 -12.30 -0.48
N ALA A 44 7.18 -12.77 0.76
CA ALA A 44 6.23 -13.57 1.50
C ALA A 44 4.96 -12.78 1.84
N GLN A 45 3.83 -13.48 1.94
CA GLN A 45 2.58 -12.87 2.38
C GLN A 45 2.74 -12.33 3.82
N PRO A 46 2.25 -11.12 4.12
CA PRO A 46 2.20 -10.62 5.49
C PRO A 46 1.41 -11.54 6.42
N GLU A 47 1.76 -11.54 7.70
CA GLU A 47 1.04 -12.28 8.74
C GLU A 47 -0.39 -11.76 8.88
N HIS A 48 -0.55 -10.44 8.81
CA HIS A 48 -1.84 -9.77 8.91
C HIS A 48 -1.90 -8.56 7.98
N ILE A 49 -3.06 -8.33 7.38
CA ILE A 49 -3.37 -7.12 6.61
C ILE A 49 -4.58 -6.49 7.29
N ASP A 50 -4.42 -5.25 7.73
CA ASP A 50 -5.52 -4.43 8.23
C ASP A 50 -6.34 -3.94 7.04
N VAL A 51 -7.61 -4.34 6.99
CA VAL A 51 -8.56 -4.02 5.92
C VAL A 51 -9.59 -2.96 6.33
N ASP A 52 -9.57 -2.57 7.61
CA ASP A 52 -10.51 -1.61 8.19
C ASP A 52 -10.06 -0.17 7.93
N GLU A 53 -8.74 0.07 7.89
CA GLU A 53 -8.15 1.35 7.52
C GLU A 53 -7.58 1.32 6.09
N ARG A 54 -8.10 2.19 5.21
CA ARG A 54 -7.55 2.42 3.86
C ARG A 54 -6.87 3.78 3.80
N ARG A 55 -5.68 3.82 3.20
CA ARG A 55 -4.98 5.07 2.87
C ARG A 55 -5.12 5.38 1.39
N GLU A 56 -5.23 6.67 1.06
CA GLU A 56 -5.34 7.16 -0.31
C GLU A 56 -4.19 6.65 -1.17
N GLY A 57 -4.46 6.43 -2.46
CA GLY A 57 -3.50 5.82 -3.38
C GLY A 57 -3.65 6.40 -4.78
N ILE A 58 -3.96 5.54 -5.75
CA ILE A 58 -4.08 5.94 -7.16
C ILE A 58 -5.45 5.58 -7.73
N ILE A 59 -5.93 6.40 -8.66
CA ILE A 59 -6.93 5.97 -9.63
C ILE A 59 -6.13 5.29 -10.75
N ALA A 60 -6.14 3.96 -10.75
CA ALA A 60 -5.38 3.16 -11.71
C ALA A 60 -5.89 3.39 -13.14
N PHE A 61 -7.21 3.42 -13.33
CA PHE A 61 -7.81 3.83 -14.61
C PHE A 61 -9.25 4.31 -14.44
N ILE A 62 -9.69 5.12 -15.40
CA ILE A 62 -11.08 5.40 -15.69
C ILE A 62 -11.35 5.06 -17.16
N ASP A 63 -12.29 4.14 -17.38
CA ASP A 63 -12.79 3.80 -18.72
C ASP A 63 -14.20 4.33 -18.91
N ARG A 64 -14.49 4.90 -20.07
CA ARG A 64 -15.85 5.18 -20.52
C ARG A 64 -16.45 3.92 -21.14
N ILE A 65 -17.68 3.60 -20.74
CA ILE A 65 -18.46 2.52 -21.33
C ILE A 65 -19.06 3.01 -22.64
N THR A 66 -18.75 2.33 -23.75
CA THR A 66 -19.27 2.61 -25.09
C THR A 66 -19.98 1.37 -25.66
N PRO A 67 -20.81 1.52 -26.70
CA PRO A 67 -21.41 0.36 -27.38
C PRO A 67 -20.37 -0.63 -27.96
N GLY A 68 -19.16 -0.16 -28.26
CA GLY A 68 -18.05 -0.97 -28.77
C GLY A 68 -17.14 -1.57 -27.69
N GLY A 69 -17.42 -1.32 -26.40
CA GLY A 69 -16.63 -1.82 -25.28
C GLY A 69 -16.21 -0.71 -24.31
N ARG A 70 -14.90 -0.56 -24.11
CA ARG A 70 -14.32 0.41 -23.17
C ARG A 70 -13.37 1.35 -23.90
N GLU A 71 -13.47 2.64 -23.59
CA GLU A 71 -12.58 3.69 -24.07
C GLU A 71 -11.83 4.26 -22.87
N VAL A 72 -10.50 4.17 -22.86
CA VAL A 72 -9.67 4.70 -21.78
C VAL A 72 -9.82 6.23 -21.73
N VAL A 73 -10.11 6.76 -20.56
CA VAL A 73 -10.22 8.21 -20.32
C VAL A 73 -8.94 8.74 -19.70
N ILE A 74 -8.47 8.08 -18.64
CA ILE A 74 -7.25 8.45 -17.93
C ILE A 74 -6.71 7.24 -17.18
N GLU A 75 -5.40 7.21 -16.98
CA GLU A 75 -4.67 6.18 -16.24
C GLU A 75 -3.72 6.83 -15.24
N ASP A 76 -3.39 6.09 -14.18
CA ASP A 76 -2.34 6.40 -13.20
C ASP A 76 -2.41 7.83 -12.60
N VAL A 77 -3.56 8.18 -12.03
CA VAL A 77 -3.77 9.48 -11.37
C VAL A 77 -3.60 9.32 -9.86
N ALA A 78 -2.60 9.98 -9.28
CA ALA A 78 -2.48 10.08 -7.83
C ALA A 78 -3.65 10.87 -7.23
N PHE A 79 -4.21 10.41 -6.12
CA PHE A 79 -5.23 11.16 -5.36
C PHE A 79 -4.83 11.36 -3.89
N ASP A 80 -3.55 11.20 -3.57
CA ASP A 80 -2.98 11.38 -2.23
C ASP A 80 -3.01 12.88 -1.82
N ASP A 81 -3.79 13.22 -0.78
CA ASP A 81 -3.68 14.50 -0.07
C ASP A 81 -2.54 14.40 0.96
N ASP A 82 -1.28 14.60 0.55
CA ASP A 82 -0.02 14.97 1.27
C ASP A 82 0.19 14.64 2.78
N ARG A 83 -0.64 13.81 3.41
CA ARG A 83 -0.71 13.57 4.87
C ARG A 83 0.11 12.35 5.31
N ILE A 84 0.70 11.63 4.36
CA ILE A 84 1.56 10.46 4.64
C ILE A 84 3.03 10.89 4.86
N HIS A 85 3.40 12.14 4.53
CA HIS A 85 4.68 12.73 4.87
C HIS A 85 4.54 13.68 6.08
N PRO A 86 4.97 13.31 7.30
CA PRO A 86 5.17 14.32 8.33
C PRO A 86 6.30 15.27 7.90
N ALA A 87 6.03 16.57 7.99
CA ALA A 87 7.02 17.64 7.84
C ALA A 87 8.12 17.59 8.92
#